data_AF-A0AAW0E206-F1
#
_entry.id   AF-A0AAW0E206-F1
#
_cell.length_a   1.000
_cell.length_b   1.000
_cell.length_c   1.000
_cell.angle_alpha   90.00
_cell.angle_beta   90.00
_cell.angle_gamma   90.00
#
_symmetry.space_group_name_H-M   'P 1'
#
loop_
_entity.id
_entity.type
_entity.pdbx_description
1 polymer ?
#
loop_
_entity_poly.entity_id
_entity_poly.type
_entity_poly.pdbx_seq_one_letter_code
_entity_poly.pdbx_strand_id
1 'polypeptide(L)'
;MSAAPVVVQRNFHFPPFPPVPEGVRIIPFKDFKEWGAGVTGEDGIERDGRGIPTIAMVKKAKKAAIKTQQSIKIGWWNEWKGFETPDYGPYDANLHRVERLSKAADDFSKYWSIPQYEKLQKLWQTFRGFLGINDSNGSSSATAEAELSDDEDDDHEIEQGVFDIQAHGSVPLPDSEPDTVPQQQPKDKNGGFFDNTEESMKIFFSSYLHEKGELWEEIKALSAPHLLRFFFDFLEKNNVLPECANGLKSARKVLDLAEIELARIHPISKGIPDAFSEACKAHWGSKLDNIMWDLEQPDAAVDEPATKRVKLTHATDQTDDTEKGDAPADDTQDVDMTPAENGHSSWGASGWGNDHETSEDKSNECGEAAWGQSDTSDWSTGVRAGAWGGGGWGDEKASLAPASAAKPESDPRPSLVNLLGPTSLPITHTTGIVEWSVRRVKSINAPPTQVTVGRDGAEAVERGLEARMHRLVLGPWVGAYPAAEPPHLLRDSRGAVAPAPFVSDELPRPHDVSKSDINVLVEPEVAALFLPGMGLGGTWVQLARVGDLEGGGPDKTNGAPEADAKKLTNSEKKRRMLRYWYVDSCIIVVPSYWSVSAPAS
;
A
#
# COMPACT_ATOMS: atom_id res chain seq x y z
N MET A 1 -43.25 9.32 -9.26
CA MET A 1 -42.96 7.92 -8.93
C MET A 1 -41.93 7.43 -9.95
N SER A 2 -40.66 7.32 -9.56
CA SER A 2 -39.63 6.82 -10.48
C SER A 2 -39.67 5.31 -10.52
N ALA A 3 -39.65 4.71 -11.72
CA ALA A 3 -39.70 3.26 -11.87
C ALA A 3 -38.40 2.62 -11.36
N ALA A 4 -38.50 1.56 -10.57
CA ALA A 4 -37.34 0.82 -10.10
C ALA A 4 -36.58 0.21 -11.30
N PRO A 5 -35.23 0.18 -11.27
CA PRO A 5 -34.45 -0.41 -12.35
C PRO A 5 -34.76 -1.91 -12.49
N VAL A 6 -35.15 -2.32 -13.70
CA VAL A 6 -35.40 -3.73 -14.01
C VAL A 6 -34.06 -4.47 -14.01
N VAL A 7 -33.85 -5.33 -13.02
CA VAL A 7 -32.67 -6.20 -12.96
C VAL A 7 -32.75 -7.23 -14.10
N VAL A 8 -32.03 -6.96 -15.18
CA VAL A 8 -31.89 -7.90 -16.29
C VAL A 8 -31.03 -9.08 -15.82
N GLN A 9 -31.69 -10.19 -15.47
CA GLN A 9 -31.00 -11.46 -15.23
C GLN A 9 -30.34 -11.94 -16.52
N ARG A 10 -29.03 -11.72 -16.64
CA ARG A 10 -28.19 -12.34 -17.68
C ARG A 10 -28.10 -13.84 -17.38
N ASN A 11 -29.04 -14.61 -17.94
CA ASN A 11 -29.02 -16.07 -17.87
C ASN A 11 -27.86 -16.60 -18.73
N PHE A 12 -26.69 -16.78 -18.11
CA PHE A 12 -25.57 -17.49 -18.69
C PHE A 12 -25.96 -18.94 -18.99
N HIS A 13 -26.30 -19.22 -20.24
CA HIS A 13 -26.47 -20.58 -20.73
C HIS A 13 -25.09 -21.09 -21.14
N PHE A 14 -24.53 -22.01 -20.37
CA PHE A 14 -23.36 -22.77 -20.82
C PHE A 14 -23.73 -23.52 -22.11
N PRO A 15 -22.82 -23.60 -23.11
CA PRO A 15 -23.05 -24.48 -24.25
C PRO A 15 -23.27 -25.91 -23.75
N PRO A 16 -24.10 -26.72 -24.45
CA PRO A 16 -24.31 -28.10 -24.05
C PRO A 16 -22.97 -28.84 -24.02
N PHE A 17 -22.75 -29.64 -22.97
CA PHE A 17 -21.57 -30.49 -22.89
C PHE A 17 -21.48 -31.39 -24.15
N PRO A 18 -20.27 -31.59 -24.71
CA PRO A 18 -20.12 -32.46 -25.88
C PRO A 18 -20.63 -33.86 -25.57
N PRO A 19 -21.23 -34.56 -26.56
CA PRO A 19 -21.73 -35.91 -26.36
C PRO A 19 -20.59 -36.86 -25.97
N VAL A 20 -20.92 -37.84 -25.13
CA VAL A 20 -19.94 -38.84 -24.67
C VAL A 20 -19.46 -39.67 -25.87
N PRO A 21 -18.14 -39.82 -26.10
CA PRO A 21 -17.63 -40.65 -27.20
C PRO A 21 -18.12 -42.10 -27.10
N GLU A 22 -18.37 -42.74 -28.24
CA GLU A 22 -18.81 -44.14 -28.26
C GLU A 22 -17.80 -45.06 -27.54
N GLY A 23 -18.33 -45.96 -26.71
CA GLY A 23 -17.52 -46.86 -25.87
C GLY A 23 -17.01 -46.26 -24.56
N VAL A 24 -17.12 -44.94 -24.33
CA VAL A 24 -16.68 -44.31 -23.08
C VAL A 24 -17.82 -44.26 -22.06
N ARG A 25 -17.61 -44.86 -20.87
CA ARG A 25 -18.53 -44.75 -19.73
C ARG A 25 -18.03 -43.67 -18.77
N ILE A 26 -18.65 -42.50 -18.80
CA ILE A 26 -18.44 -41.47 -17.75
C ILE A 26 -19.03 -42.01 -16.44
N ILE A 27 -18.22 -42.00 -15.37
CA ILE A 27 -18.64 -42.36 -14.02
C ILE A 27 -19.04 -41.05 -13.31
N PRO A 28 -20.31 -40.89 -12.88
CA PRO A 28 -20.72 -39.72 -12.09
C PRO A 28 -19.90 -39.60 -10.81
N PHE A 29 -19.64 -38.37 -10.34
CA PHE A 29 -18.79 -38.15 -9.16
C PHE A 29 -19.31 -38.85 -7.88
N LYS A 30 -20.62 -39.02 -7.74
CA LYS A 30 -21.26 -39.81 -6.68
C LYS A 30 -20.96 -41.32 -6.72
N ASP A 31 -20.61 -41.84 -7.90
CA ASP A 31 -20.29 -43.24 -8.17
C ASP A 31 -18.76 -43.43 -8.29
N PHE A 32 -17.99 -42.33 -8.25
CA PHE A 32 -16.53 -42.35 -8.11
C PHE A 32 -16.19 -42.70 -6.66
N LYS A 33 -15.67 -43.91 -6.47
CA LYS A 33 -15.03 -44.31 -5.23
C LYS A 33 -13.54 -43.98 -5.35
N GLU A 34 -12.99 -43.21 -4.42
CA GLU A 34 -11.55 -43.03 -4.35
C GLU A 34 -10.87 -44.36 -3.99
N TRP A 35 -9.86 -44.73 -4.77
CA TRP A 35 -9.00 -45.88 -4.51
C TRP A 35 -7.61 -45.33 -4.23
N GLY A 36 -7.32 -45.07 -2.96
CA GLY A 36 -6.00 -44.61 -2.51
C GLY A 36 -4.90 -45.63 -2.79
N ALA A 37 -3.64 -45.23 -2.58
CA ALA A 37 -2.53 -46.18 -2.52
C ALA A 37 -2.80 -47.22 -1.42
N GLY A 38 -2.64 -48.50 -1.75
CA GLY A 38 -2.85 -49.59 -0.80
C GLY A 38 -1.73 -49.63 0.22
N VAL A 39 -2.05 -50.05 1.45
CA VAL A 39 -1.04 -50.36 2.46
C VAL A 39 -0.14 -51.49 1.94
N THR A 40 1.18 -51.36 2.12
CA THR A 40 2.16 -52.36 1.71
C THR A 40 1.79 -53.74 2.27
N GLY A 41 1.69 -54.75 1.40
CA GLY A 41 1.39 -56.12 1.82
C GLY A 41 2.54 -56.78 2.57
N GLU A 42 2.28 -57.95 3.18
CA GLU A 42 3.33 -58.77 3.79
C GLU A 42 4.37 -59.27 2.78
N ASP A 43 4.05 -59.24 1.47
CA ASP A 43 4.99 -59.50 0.38
C ASP A 43 5.96 -58.33 0.12
N GLY A 44 5.82 -57.21 0.81
CA GLY A 44 6.64 -56.01 0.65
C GLY A 44 6.38 -55.25 -0.65
N ILE A 45 5.38 -55.67 -1.44
CA ILE A 45 5.03 -55.06 -2.72
C ILE A 45 3.93 -54.03 -2.44
N GLU A 46 4.24 -52.74 -2.69
CA GLU A 46 3.22 -51.69 -2.73
C GLU A 46 2.25 -52.01 -3.87
N ARG A 47 0.95 -51.99 -3.58
CA ARG A 47 -0.11 -52.24 -4.56
C ARG A 47 -1.08 -51.06 -4.53
N ASP A 48 -1.58 -50.67 -5.70
CA ASP A 48 -2.65 -49.67 -5.75
C ASP A 48 -3.94 -50.21 -5.12
N GLY A 49 -4.96 -49.38 -4.94
CA GLY A 49 -6.25 -49.84 -4.41
C GLY A 49 -6.91 -50.96 -5.23
N ARG A 50 -6.53 -51.15 -6.50
CA ARG A 50 -7.02 -52.25 -7.36
C ARG A 50 -6.19 -53.54 -7.22
N GLY A 51 -5.20 -53.57 -6.33
CA GLY A 51 -4.32 -54.72 -6.09
C GLY A 51 -3.18 -54.85 -7.11
N ILE A 52 -3.02 -53.88 -8.01
CA ILE A 52 -2.01 -53.88 -9.07
C ILE A 52 -0.66 -53.50 -8.44
N PRO A 53 0.41 -54.31 -8.60
CA PRO A 53 1.75 -53.96 -8.12
C PRO A 53 2.21 -52.61 -8.65
N THR A 54 2.50 -51.68 -7.75
CA THR A 54 3.00 -50.37 -8.08
C THR A 54 4.44 -50.51 -8.52
N ILE A 55 4.70 -50.35 -9.82
CA ILE A 55 6.07 -50.36 -10.33
C ILE A 55 6.76 -49.10 -9.81
N ALA A 56 7.69 -49.28 -8.88
CA ALA A 56 8.55 -48.20 -8.41
C ALA A 56 9.27 -47.60 -9.62
N MET A 57 8.81 -46.43 -10.09
CA MET A 57 9.49 -45.72 -11.16
C MET A 57 10.93 -45.53 -10.74
N VAL A 58 11.87 -46.09 -11.52
CA VAL A 58 13.29 -45.96 -11.24
C VAL A 58 13.59 -44.49 -11.17
N LYS A 59 13.76 -43.98 -9.94
CA LYS A 59 14.19 -42.62 -9.69
C LYS A 59 15.59 -42.54 -10.28
N LYS A 60 15.69 -42.13 -11.55
CA LYS A 60 16.93 -41.67 -12.14
C LYS A 60 17.47 -40.69 -11.13
N ALA A 61 18.55 -41.06 -10.46
CA ALA A 61 19.19 -40.21 -9.49
C ALA A 61 19.81 -39.04 -10.26
N LYS A 62 18.96 -38.06 -10.63
CA LYS A 62 19.39 -36.69 -10.76
C LYS A 62 20.16 -36.46 -9.47
N LYS A 63 21.47 -36.22 -9.61
CA LYS A 63 22.23 -35.48 -8.61
C LYS A 63 21.59 -34.10 -8.54
N ALA A 64 20.43 -34.03 -7.89
CA ALA A 64 20.04 -32.84 -7.19
C ALA A 64 21.14 -32.66 -6.16
N ALA A 65 22.18 -31.93 -6.55
CA ALA A 65 22.91 -31.13 -5.61
C ALA A 65 21.81 -30.36 -4.90
N ILE A 66 21.53 -30.74 -3.64
CA ILE A 66 20.73 -29.94 -2.75
C ILE A 66 21.59 -28.71 -2.53
N LYS A 67 21.51 -27.76 -3.48
CA LYS A 67 21.77 -26.36 -3.21
C LYS A 67 20.75 -26.02 -2.15
N THR A 68 21.13 -26.24 -0.90
CA THR A 68 20.43 -25.72 0.27
C THR A 68 20.39 -24.22 0.04
N GLN A 69 19.28 -23.74 -0.53
CA GLN A 69 19.10 -22.36 -0.90
C GLN A 69 19.13 -21.60 0.42
N GLN A 70 20.29 -21.03 0.76
CA GLN A 70 20.50 -20.43 2.06
C GLN A 70 19.56 -19.24 2.12
N SER A 71 18.49 -19.38 2.90
CA SER A 71 17.63 -18.26 3.23
C SER A 71 18.52 -17.18 3.82
N ILE A 72 18.32 -15.94 3.35
CA ILE A 72 18.99 -14.79 3.94
C ILE A 72 18.64 -14.80 5.42
N LYS A 73 19.66 -14.91 6.27
CA LYS A 73 19.48 -14.71 7.70
C LYS A 73 19.11 -13.25 7.93
N ILE A 74 17.99 -13.02 8.59
CA ILE A 74 17.66 -11.69 9.11
C ILE A 74 18.82 -11.27 10.01
N GLY A 75 19.41 -10.10 9.75
CA GLY A 75 20.63 -9.64 10.42
C GLY A 75 21.95 -9.85 9.66
N TRP A 76 21.95 -10.29 8.40
CA TRP A 76 23.18 -10.45 7.60
C TRP A 76 24.08 -9.20 7.58
N TRP A 77 23.48 -8.01 7.63
CA TRP A 77 24.19 -6.72 7.68
C TRP A 77 25.00 -6.54 8.97
N ASN A 78 24.68 -7.24 10.06
CA ASN A 78 25.47 -7.18 11.30
C ASN A 78 26.82 -7.90 11.13
N GLU A 79 26.87 -8.96 10.32
CA GLU A 79 28.14 -9.58 9.92
C GLU A 79 28.96 -8.57 9.11
N TRP A 80 28.32 -7.86 8.17
CA TRP A 80 28.97 -6.87 7.29
C TRP A 80 29.43 -5.60 8.01
N LYS A 81 28.72 -5.11 9.03
CA LYS A 81 29.13 -3.95 9.85
C LYS A 81 30.49 -4.15 10.54
N GLY A 82 30.96 -5.39 10.69
CA GLY A 82 32.28 -5.71 11.25
C GLY A 82 33.44 -5.71 10.23
N PHE A 83 33.16 -5.65 8.93
CA PHE A 83 34.21 -5.58 7.90
C PHE A 83 34.52 -4.14 7.56
N GLU A 84 35.80 -3.78 7.59
CA GLU A 84 36.25 -2.49 7.06
C GLU A 84 36.05 -2.49 5.54
N THR A 85 35.37 -1.46 5.02
CA THR A 85 35.34 -1.21 3.57
C THR A 85 36.77 -1.11 3.04
N PRO A 86 37.09 -1.75 1.90
CA PRO A 86 38.43 -1.69 1.36
C PRO A 86 38.76 -0.27 0.90
N ASP A 87 40.04 0.07 0.99
CA ASP A 87 40.60 1.24 0.32
C ASP A 87 41.13 0.79 -1.05
N TYR A 88 40.42 1.14 -2.10
CA TYR A 88 40.84 0.97 -3.50
C TYR A 88 41.66 2.17 -4.01
N GLY A 89 41.91 3.16 -3.16
CA GLY A 89 42.45 4.46 -3.54
C GLY A 89 41.42 5.35 -4.26
N PRO A 90 41.80 6.61 -4.56
CA PRO A 90 40.94 7.52 -5.29
C PRO A 90 40.72 7.03 -6.73
N TYR A 91 39.46 7.03 -7.17
CA TYR A 91 39.11 6.76 -8.56
C TYR A 91 39.58 7.91 -9.47
N ASP A 92 39.99 7.60 -10.70
CA ASP A 92 40.51 8.58 -11.65
C ASP A 92 39.44 9.62 -12.01
N ALA A 93 39.64 10.86 -11.55
CA ALA A 93 38.73 11.98 -11.73
C ALA A 93 38.53 12.39 -13.21
N ASN A 94 39.40 11.94 -14.13
CA ASN A 94 39.24 12.19 -15.56
C ASN A 94 38.20 11.27 -16.23
N LEU A 95 37.82 10.16 -15.59
CA LEU A 95 36.77 9.27 -16.08
C LEU A 95 35.38 9.89 -15.90
N HIS A 96 34.48 9.61 -16.84
CA HIS A 96 33.13 10.16 -16.81
C HIS A 96 32.38 9.68 -15.55
N ARG A 97 31.50 10.53 -14.98
CA ARG A 97 30.81 10.25 -13.69
C ARG A 97 30.07 8.90 -13.67
N VAL A 98 29.49 8.51 -14.81
CA VAL A 98 28.81 7.21 -15.01
C VAL A 98 29.80 6.04 -15.00
N GLU A 99 30.96 6.19 -15.64
CA GLU A 99 31.99 5.14 -15.72
C GLU A 99 32.66 4.91 -14.36
N ARG A 100 32.95 6.00 -13.62
CA ARG A 100 33.43 5.92 -12.23
C ARG A 100 32.45 5.15 -11.34
N LEU A 101 31.15 5.48 -11.42
CA LEU A 101 30.11 4.81 -10.66
C LEU A 101 29.95 3.33 -11.07
N SER A 102 30.02 3.01 -12.37
CA SER A 102 29.98 1.63 -12.87
C SER A 102 31.14 0.81 -12.32
N LYS A 103 32.37 1.32 -12.45
CA LYS A 103 33.57 0.65 -11.95
C LYS A 103 33.51 0.44 -10.44
N ALA A 104 33.06 1.45 -9.69
CA ALA A 104 32.85 1.35 -8.25
C ALA A 104 31.77 0.31 -7.87
N ALA A 105 30.70 0.19 -8.65
CA ALA A 105 29.69 -0.85 -8.45
C ALA A 105 30.24 -2.26 -8.70
N ASP A 106 31.09 -2.44 -9.73
CA ASP A 106 31.78 -3.71 -9.99
C ASP A 106 32.77 -4.07 -8.88
N ASP A 107 33.56 -3.11 -8.41
CA ASP A 107 34.56 -3.32 -7.36
C ASP A 107 33.89 -3.60 -5.99
N PHE A 108 32.80 -2.90 -5.67
CA PHE A 108 31.94 -3.21 -4.52
C PHE A 108 31.38 -4.65 -4.60
N SER A 109 30.90 -5.07 -5.77
CA SER A 109 30.36 -6.42 -6.01
C SER A 109 31.43 -7.50 -5.80
N LYS A 110 32.65 -7.26 -6.27
CA LYS A 110 33.81 -8.16 -6.11
C LYS A 110 34.26 -8.27 -4.66
N TYR A 111 34.47 -7.14 -3.98
CA TYR A 111 35.02 -7.13 -2.62
C TYR A 111 34.09 -7.85 -1.65
N TRP A 112 32.85 -7.38 -1.56
CA TRP A 112 31.90 -7.87 -0.57
C TRP A 112 31.45 -9.30 -0.83
N SER A 113 31.84 -9.86 -1.99
CA SER A 113 31.51 -11.21 -2.41
C SER A 113 30.04 -11.48 -2.17
N ILE A 114 29.16 -10.53 -2.58
CA ILE A 114 27.75 -10.42 -2.17
C ILE A 114 27.18 -11.82 -2.08
N PRO A 115 26.79 -12.34 -0.89
CA PRO A 115 27.05 -13.74 -0.59
C PRO A 115 26.12 -14.66 -1.40
N GLN A 116 26.22 -15.98 -1.19
CA GLN A 116 25.41 -16.98 -1.90
C GLN A 116 23.87 -16.78 -1.79
N TYR A 117 23.45 -15.76 -1.04
CA TYR A 117 22.18 -15.04 -1.08
C TYR A 117 21.84 -14.45 -2.46
N GLU A 118 21.42 -15.33 -3.38
CA GLU A 118 20.75 -15.04 -4.66
C GLU A 118 19.76 -13.85 -4.58
N LYS A 119 18.96 -13.76 -3.52
CA LYS A 119 18.02 -12.65 -3.30
C LYS A 119 18.68 -11.28 -3.13
N LEU A 120 19.85 -11.21 -2.48
CA LEU A 120 20.59 -9.97 -2.27
C LEU A 120 21.31 -9.55 -3.57
N GLN A 121 21.83 -10.53 -4.33
CA GLN A 121 22.36 -10.29 -5.67
C GLN A 121 21.27 -9.78 -6.63
N LYS A 122 20.07 -10.36 -6.61
CA LYS A 122 18.92 -9.84 -7.40
C LYS A 122 18.58 -8.40 -7.00
N LEU A 123 18.52 -8.09 -5.71
CA LEU A 123 18.25 -6.75 -5.20
C LEU A 123 19.33 -5.73 -5.63
N TRP A 124 20.60 -6.13 -5.58
CA TRP A 124 21.71 -5.34 -6.07
C TRP A 124 21.63 -5.06 -7.57
N GLN A 125 21.34 -6.09 -8.38
CA GLN A 125 21.16 -5.93 -9.82
C GLN A 125 19.93 -5.09 -10.18
N THR A 126 18.85 -5.20 -9.41
CA THR A 126 17.67 -4.32 -9.51
C THR A 126 18.05 -2.85 -9.28
N PHE A 127 18.95 -2.56 -8.33
CA PHE A 127 19.50 -1.23 -8.10
C PHE A 127 20.48 -0.76 -9.19
N ARG A 128 21.37 -1.63 -9.69
CA ARG A 128 22.25 -1.29 -10.83
C ARG A 128 21.44 -0.94 -12.08
N GLY A 129 20.39 -1.70 -12.36
CA GLY A 129 19.43 -1.39 -13.44
C GLY A 129 18.66 -0.09 -13.23
N PHE A 130 18.37 0.30 -11.97
CA PHE A 130 17.79 1.61 -11.65
C PHE A 130 18.75 2.77 -11.98
N LEU A 131 20.04 2.61 -11.63
CA LEU A 131 21.10 3.57 -11.99
C LEU A 131 21.47 3.55 -13.48
N GLY A 132 20.89 2.64 -14.28
CA GLY A 132 21.27 2.42 -15.67
C GLY A 132 22.69 1.89 -15.86
N ILE A 133 23.26 1.26 -14.82
CA ILE A 133 24.53 0.53 -14.86
C ILE A 133 24.21 -0.88 -15.35
N ASN A 134 24.10 -1.02 -16.67
CA ASN A 134 23.94 -2.34 -17.30
C ASN A 134 25.25 -3.13 -17.17
N ASP A 135 25.17 -4.42 -16.88
CA ASP A 135 26.31 -5.33 -16.99
C ASP A 135 26.80 -5.34 -18.45
N SER A 136 27.92 -4.68 -18.74
CA SER A 136 28.47 -4.53 -20.10
C SER A 136 28.87 -5.87 -20.74
N ASN A 137 29.03 -6.92 -19.94
CA ASN A 137 29.22 -8.30 -20.41
C ASN A 137 27.93 -8.93 -20.99
N GLY A 138 26.78 -8.29 -20.78
CA GLY A 138 25.50 -8.66 -21.39
C GLY A 138 25.31 -8.12 -22.80
N SER A 139 26.41 -7.78 -23.50
CA SER A 139 26.40 -7.51 -24.94
C SER A 139 25.85 -8.72 -25.68
N SER A 140 24.54 -8.74 -25.89
CA SER A 140 23.92 -9.49 -26.95
C SER A 140 24.63 -9.07 -28.24
N SER A 141 25.49 -9.96 -28.73
CA SER A 141 25.81 -10.04 -30.15
C SER A 141 24.49 -10.32 -30.87
N ALA A 142 23.71 -9.27 -31.08
CA ALA A 142 22.82 -9.19 -32.22
C ALA A 142 23.77 -9.20 -33.41
N THR A 143 24.11 -10.41 -33.83
CA THR A 143 24.97 -10.65 -34.97
C THR A 143 24.25 -10.03 -36.15
N ALA A 144 24.71 -8.86 -36.58
CA ALA A 144 24.32 -8.28 -37.84
C ALA A 144 25.03 -9.12 -38.91
N GLU A 145 24.52 -10.34 -39.13
CA GLU A 145 24.84 -11.15 -40.29
C GLU A 145 24.25 -10.44 -41.50
N ALA A 146 25.07 -9.53 -42.05
CA ALA A 146 24.94 -9.14 -43.43
C ALA A 146 25.27 -10.38 -44.26
N GLU A 147 24.25 -11.19 -44.57
CA GLU A 147 24.35 -12.27 -45.54
C GLU A 147 24.65 -11.68 -46.92
N LEU A 148 25.94 -11.67 -47.24
CA LEU A 148 26.51 -11.54 -48.57
C LEU A 148 27.52 -12.69 -48.73
N SER A 149 27.39 -13.45 -49.81
CA SER A 149 27.97 -14.77 -50.13
C SER A 149 26.97 -15.90 -49.88
N ASP A 150 26.33 -16.54 -50.88
CA ASP A 150 26.79 -17.09 -52.17
C ASP A 150 27.51 -18.45 -52.02
N ASP A 151 27.29 -19.34 -53.00
CA ASP A 151 27.70 -20.75 -53.17
C ASP A 151 26.80 -21.90 -52.59
N GLU A 152 25.87 -22.34 -53.45
CA GLU A 152 25.58 -23.71 -53.96
C GLU A 152 25.28 -24.95 -53.05
N ASP A 153 24.26 -25.71 -53.51
CA ASP A 153 23.95 -27.15 -53.37
C ASP A 153 23.86 -27.85 -51.99
N ASP A 154 22.63 -28.19 -51.58
CA ASP A 154 22.15 -29.59 -51.66
C ASP A 154 20.60 -29.67 -51.61
N ASP A 155 20.02 -30.65 -52.30
CA ASP A 155 18.56 -30.83 -52.45
C ASP A 155 17.88 -31.36 -51.18
N HIS A 156 16.66 -30.90 -50.87
CA HIS A 156 15.51 -31.79 -50.58
C HIS A 156 14.16 -31.05 -50.46
N GLU A 157 13.16 -31.55 -51.21
CA GLU A 157 11.79 -31.04 -51.27
C GLU A 157 11.00 -31.15 -49.95
N ILE A 158 10.36 -30.06 -49.51
CA ILE A 158 9.10 -30.12 -48.77
C ILE A 158 8.14 -29.04 -49.29
N GLU A 159 6.96 -29.46 -49.75
CA GLU A 159 5.88 -28.57 -50.20
C GLU A 159 5.41 -27.61 -49.10
N GLN A 160 5.30 -26.31 -49.41
CA GLN A 160 4.41 -25.41 -48.68
C GLN A 160 3.53 -24.61 -49.65
N GLY A 161 2.24 -24.55 -49.30
CA GLY A 161 1.19 -24.06 -50.18
C GLY A 161 1.22 -22.54 -50.39
N VAL A 162 0.91 -22.15 -51.63
CA VAL A 162 0.78 -20.76 -52.06
C VAL A 162 -0.39 -20.07 -51.36
N PHE A 163 -0.13 -18.93 -50.71
CA PHE A 163 -1.13 -17.89 -50.47
C PHE A 163 -0.61 -16.54 -50.96
N ASP A 164 -1.22 -16.07 -52.05
CA ASP A 164 -0.92 -14.83 -52.76
C ASP A 164 -1.66 -13.66 -52.07
N ILE A 165 -0.94 -12.66 -51.57
CA ILE A 165 -1.51 -11.41 -51.04
C ILE A 165 -1.09 -10.27 -51.96
N GLN A 166 -1.97 -9.96 -52.91
CA GLN A 166 -1.78 -8.88 -53.87
C GLN A 166 -1.93 -7.50 -53.21
N ALA A 167 -0.97 -6.62 -53.51
CA ALA A 167 -1.01 -5.23 -53.07
C ALA A 167 -2.05 -4.42 -53.85
N HIS A 168 -2.96 -3.73 -53.14
CA HIS A 168 -3.84 -2.73 -53.75
C HIS A 168 -4.15 -1.54 -52.83
N GLY A 169 -3.98 -0.34 -53.37
CA GLY A 169 -4.91 0.77 -53.17
C GLY A 169 -4.76 1.61 -51.90
N SER A 170 -3.76 2.49 -51.85
CA SER A 170 -3.77 3.63 -50.93
C SER A 170 -4.88 4.63 -51.30
N VAL A 171 -5.74 4.94 -50.32
CA VAL A 171 -6.71 6.05 -50.39
C VAL A 171 -6.38 7.00 -49.23
N PRO A 172 -6.14 8.31 -49.48
CA PRO A 172 -5.88 9.26 -48.42
C PRO A 172 -7.18 9.65 -47.70
N LEU A 173 -7.22 9.48 -46.37
CA LEU A 173 -8.22 10.08 -45.49
C LEU A 173 -7.58 11.19 -44.64
N PRO A 174 -8.38 12.16 -44.15
CA PRO A 174 -7.86 13.45 -43.68
C PRO A 174 -7.31 13.40 -42.26
N ASP A 175 -6.35 14.30 -41.99
CA ASP A 175 -5.72 14.51 -40.70
C ASP A 175 -6.76 14.70 -39.59
N SER A 176 -6.78 13.74 -38.66
CA SER A 176 -7.42 13.84 -37.36
C SER A 176 -6.32 13.58 -36.35
N GLU A 177 -5.66 14.63 -35.87
CA GLU A 177 -4.60 14.50 -34.86
C GLU A 177 -5.21 13.87 -33.59
N PRO A 178 -4.79 12.66 -33.18
CA PRO A 178 -5.18 12.16 -31.88
C PRO A 178 -4.43 12.98 -30.82
N ASP A 179 -5.17 13.54 -29.85
CA ASP A 179 -4.61 14.18 -28.65
C ASP A 179 -3.73 13.17 -27.91
N THR A 180 -2.46 13.12 -28.30
CA THR A 180 -1.51 12.14 -27.82
C THR A 180 -1.00 12.67 -26.49
N VAL A 181 -1.65 12.27 -25.40
CA VAL A 181 -1.15 12.49 -24.03
C VAL A 181 0.34 12.14 -24.05
N PRO A 182 1.26 13.07 -23.72
CA PRO A 182 2.68 12.81 -23.87
C PRO A 182 3.12 11.69 -22.93
N GLN A 183 3.15 10.45 -23.46
CA GLN A 183 3.90 9.36 -22.86
C GLN A 183 5.32 9.88 -22.76
N GLN A 184 5.75 10.13 -21.53
CA GLN A 184 7.07 10.68 -21.26
C GLN A 184 8.09 9.68 -21.80
N GLN A 185 8.67 9.98 -22.98
CA GLN A 185 9.81 9.23 -23.48
C GLN A 185 10.83 9.19 -22.35
N PRO A 186 11.46 8.02 -22.09
CA PRO A 186 12.29 7.83 -20.92
C PRO A 186 13.55 8.69 -21.03
N LYS A 187 13.45 9.95 -20.57
CA LYS A 187 14.55 10.89 -20.37
C LYS A 187 15.67 10.14 -19.69
N ASP A 188 16.89 10.36 -20.20
CA ASP A 188 18.12 9.64 -19.83
C ASP A 188 18.10 9.12 -18.40
N LYS A 189 17.78 7.81 -18.26
CA LYS A 189 17.51 7.18 -16.94
C LYS A 189 18.66 7.36 -15.95
N ASN A 190 19.86 7.58 -16.49
CA ASN A 190 21.11 7.73 -15.76
C ASN A 190 21.35 9.17 -15.27
N GLY A 191 20.67 10.19 -15.82
CA GLY A 191 20.90 11.61 -15.49
C GLY A 191 20.44 11.97 -14.07
N GLY A 192 19.20 11.60 -13.72
CA GLY A 192 18.55 12.01 -12.48
C GLY A 192 19.30 11.67 -11.19
N PHE A 193 20.06 10.56 -11.16
CA PHE A 193 20.82 10.16 -9.97
C PHE A 193 21.95 11.13 -9.59
N PHE A 194 22.67 11.67 -10.57
CA PHE A 194 23.78 12.58 -10.31
C PHE A 194 23.30 14.00 -10.03
N ASP A 195 22.16 14.38 -10.60
CA ASP A 195 21.60 15.73 -10.49
C ASP A 195 20.75 15.87 -9.21
N ASN A 196 19.99 14.84 -8.82
CA ASN A 196 19.33 14.75 -7.51
C ASN A 196 19.38 13.32 -6.91
N THR A 197 20.47 13.03 -6.21
CA THR A 197 20.70 11.74 -5.54
C THR A 197 19.68 11.45 -4.42
N GLU A 198 19.20 12.48 -3.72
CA GLU A 198 18.21 12.31 -2.65
C GLU A 198 16.87 11.83 -3.22
N GLU A 199 16.33 12.55 -4.20
CA GLU A 199 15.09 12.21 -4.91
C GLU A 199 15.18 10.85 -5.59
N SER A 200 16.32 10.55 -6.21
CA SER A 200 16.55 9.24 -6.83
C SER A 200 16.48 8.08 -5.82
N MET A 201 16.94 8.26 -4.58
CA MET A 201 16.74 7.23 -3.54
C MET A 201 15.29 7.15 -3.06
N LYS A 202 14.56 8.27 -2.99
CA LYS A 202 13.12 8.27 -2.68
C LYS A 202 12.33 7.50 -3.75
N ILE A 203 12.62 7.73 -5.03
CA ILE A 203 12.05 7.00 -6.17
C ILE A 203 12.41 5.51 -6.11
N PHE A 204 13.69 5.18 -5.88
CA PHE A 204 14.14 3.80 -5.80
C PHE A 204 13.37 3.01 -4.73
N PHE A 205 13.37 3.50 -3.48
CA PHE A 205 12.79 2.80 -2.35
C PHE A 205 11.26 2.73 -2.35
N SER A 206 10.59 3.49 -3.22
CA SER A 206 9.13 3.50 -3.30
C SER A 206 8.59 2.97 -4.62
N SER A 207 8.47 3.78 -5.68
CA SER A 207 7.78 3.37 -6.91
C SER A 207 8.54 2.24 -7.60
N TYR A 208 9.87 2.34 -7.69
CA TYR A 208 10.66 1.34 -8.40
C TYR A 208 10.72 -0.02 -7.68
N LEU A 209 10.99 -0.07 -6.36
CA LEU A 209 10.91 -1.34 -5.62
C LEU A 209 9.48 -1.92 -5.56
N HIS A 210 8.45 -1.07 -5.57
CA HIS A 210 7.04 -1.49 -5.63
C HIS A 210 6.69 -2.10 -7.00
N GLU A 211 7.01 -1.43 -8.11
CA GLU A 211 6.83 -1.90 -9.49
C GLU A 211 7.57 -3.21 -9.78
N LYS A 212 8.78 -3.39 -9.21
CA LYS A 212 9.53 -4.65 -9.31
C LYS A 212 9.02 -5.75 -8.39
N GLY A 213 8.01 -5.47 -7.56
CA GLY A 213 7.44 -6.37 -6.57
C GLY A 213 8.38 -6.71 -5.40
N GLU A 214 9.56 -6.09 -5.33
CA GLU A 214 10.59 -6.39 -4.33
C GLU A 214 10.24 -5.84 -2.94
N LEU A 215 9.37 -4.82 -2.88
CA LEU A 215 8.83 -4.25 -1.64
C LEU A 215 7.95 -5.24 -0.87
N TRP A 216 7.31 -6.19 -1.57
CA TRP A 216 6.44 -7.21 -0.97
C TRP A 216 7.21 -8.39 -0.35
N GLU A 217 8.48 -8.56 -0.72
CA GLU A 217 9.38 -9.48 -0.03
C GLU A 217 10.00 -8.81 1.20
N GLU A 218 9.46 -9.09 2.37
CA GLU A 218 9.91 -8.57 3.69
C GLU A 218 11.44 -8.55 3.85
N ILE A 219 12.12 -9.64 3.46
CA ILE A 219 13.58 -9.76 3.51
C ILE A 219 14.27 -8.70 2.63
N LYS A 220 13.73 -8.38 1.45
CA LYS A 220 14.31 -7.41 0.51
C LYS A 220 14.01 -5.98 0.91
N ALA A 221 12.78 -5.69 1.34
CA ALA A 221 12.41 -4.40 1.94
C ALA A 221 13.32 -4.05 3.12
N LEU A 222 13.61 -5.03 4.00
CA LEU A 222 14.52 -4.89 5.13
C LEU A 222 16.00 -4.81 4.71
N SER A 223 16.42 -5.53 3.67
CA SER A 223 17.83 -5.59 3.23
C SER A 223 18.26 -4.40 2.36
N ALA A 224 17.33 -3.76 1.64
CA ALA A 224 17.67 -2.73 0.65
C ALA A 224 18.36 -1.50 1.27
N PRO A 225 17.86 -0.91 2.37
CA PRO A 225 18.52 0.25 2.99
C PRO A 225 19.93 -0.09 3.48
N HIS A 226 20.12 -1.26 4.10
CA HIS A 226 21.44 -1.69 4.57
C HIS A 226 22.44 -1.93 3.42
N LEU A 227 22.02 -2.62 2.35
CA LEU A 227 22.87 -2.86 1.18
C LEU A 227 23.34 -1.55 0.55
N LEU A 228 22.41 -0.60 0.37
CA LEU A 228 22.74 0.69 -0.22
C LEU A 228 23.54 1.59 0.73
N ARG A 229 23.33 1.48 2.05
CA ARG A 229 24.19 2.13 3.06
C ARG A 229 25.65 1.71 2.92
N PHE A 230 25.93 0.40 2.84
CA PHE A 230 27.30 -0.09 2.61
C PHE A 230 27.89 0.37 1.28
N PHE A 231 27.08 0.46 0.22
CA PHE A 231 27.54 0.99 -1.06
C PHE A 231 27.84 2.50 -0.98
N PHE A 232 27.02 3.29 -0.29
CA PHE A 232 27.23 4.73 -0.14
C PHE A 232 28.45 5.02 0.75
N ASP A 233 28.66 4.24 1.82
CA ASP A 233 29.90 4.26 2.61
C ASP A 233 31.14 3.93 1.77
N PHE A 234 31.02 2.98 0.84
CA PHE A 234 32.08 2.64 -0.12
C PHE A 234 32.36 3.78 -1.11
N LEU A 235 31.32 4.42 -1.67
CA LEU A 235 31.44 5.56 -2.60
C LEU A 235 32.11 6.77 -1.94
N GLU A 236 31.72 7.08 -0.70
CA GLU A 236 32.30 8.19 0.08
C GLU A 236 33.75 7.90 0.47
N LYS A 237 34.05 6.71 1.01
CA LYS A 237 35.42 6.35 1.45
C LYS A 237 36.44 6.39 0.31
N ASN A 238 36.07 5.88 -0.86
CA ASN A 238 36.96 5.82 -2.03
C ASN A 238 36.88 7.09 -2.92
N ASN A 239 36.15 8.13 -2.46
CA ASN A 239 35.97 9.40 -3.17
C ASN A 239 35.57 9.23 -4.65
N VAL A 240 34.58 8.36 -4.92
CA VAL A 240 34.19 7.99 -6.29
C VAL A 240 33.53 9.16 -7.03
N LEU A 241 32.67 9.90 -6.32
CA LEU A 241 31.86 11.02 -6.84
C LEU A 241 32.00 12.26 -5.94
N PRO A 242 33.17 12.92 -5.88
CA PRO A 242 33.37 14.16 -5.13
C PRO A 242 32.35 15.24 -5.47
N GLU A 243 31.91 15.31 -6.73
CA GLU A 243 30.90 16.26 -7.19
C GLU A 243 29.51 16.05 -6.56
N CYS A 244 29.17 14.82 -6.19
CA CYS A 244 27.86 14.46 -5.61
C CYS A 244 27.93 14.31 -4.08
N ALA A 245 29.02 14.70 -3.41
CA ALA A 245 29.23 14.45 -1.98
C ALA A 245 28.11 15.00 -1.07
N ASN A 246 27.50 16.14 -1.42
CA ASN A 246 26.34 16.67 -0.69
C ASN A 246 25.05 15.89 -1.00
N GLY A 247 24.86 15.41 -2.23
CA GLY A 247 23.76 14.54 -2.63
C GLY A 247 23.80 13.19 -1.92
N LEU A 248 24.99 12.57 -1.81
CA LEU A 248 25.21 11.32 -1.06
C LEU A 248 24.85 11.49 0.43
N LYS A 249 25.28 12.58 1.07
CA LYS A 249 24.91 12.91 2.47
C LYS A 249 23.41 13.13 2.68
N SER A 250 22.70 13.71 1.70
CA SER A 250 21.26 13.90 1.78
C SER A 250 20.51 12.58 1.55
N ALA A 251 20.91 11.80 0.54
CA ALA A 251 20.41 10.46 0.28
C ALA A 251 20.65 9.48 1.45
N ARG A 252 21.73 9.65 2.21
CA ARG A 252 21.98 8.91 3.47
C ARG A 252 20.89 9.12 4.51
N LYS A 253 20.28 10.32 4.60
CA LYS A 253 19.12 10.57 5.48
C LYS A 253 17.88 9.80 5.02
N VAL A 254 17.71 9.64 3.69
CA VAL A 254 16.65 8.79 3.12
C VAL A 254 16.91 7.32 3.45
N LEU A 255 18.16 6.87 3.39
CA LEU A 255 18.56 5.52 3.82
C LEU A 255 18.26 5.26 5.30
N ASP A 256 18.59 6.20 6.20
CA ASP A 256 18.29 6.08 7.64
C ASP A 256 16.78 6.01 7.92
N LEU A 257 15.95 6.77 7.19
CA LEU A 257 14.48 6.68 7.29
C LEU A 257 13.95 5.36 6.69
N ALA A 258 14.45 4.95 5.53
CA ALA A 258 14.05 3.72 4.86
C ALA A 258 14.38 2.47 5.69
N GLU A 259 15.52 2.46 6.40
CA GLU A 259 15.91 1.40 7.34
C GLU A 259 14.83 1.15 8.42
N ILE A 260 14.16 2.21 8.88
CA ILE A 260 13.11 2.14 9.90
C ILE A 260 11.73 1.85 9.28
N GLU A 261 11.41 2.48 8.16
CA GLU A 261 10.05 2.50 7.59
C GLU A 261 9.76 1.30 6.68
N LEU A 262 10.70 0.87 5.85
CA LEU A 262 10.47 -0.29 4.96
C LEU A 262 10.25 -1.58 5.77
N ALA A 263 10.90 -1.69 6.92
CA ALA A 263 10.68 -2.77 7.89
C ALA A 263 9.24 -2.79 8.47
N ARG A 264 8.55 -1.64 8.47
CA ARG A 264 7.18 -1.50 8.99
C ARG A 264 6.09 -1.71 7.93
N ILE A 265 6.40 -1.55 6.65
CA ILE A 265 5.41 -1.69 5.55
C ILE A 265 4.69 -3.04 5.61
N HIS A 266 5.43 -4.14 5.73
CA HIS A 266 4.85 -5.49 5.68
C HIS A 266 4.02 -5.86 6.92
N PRO A 267 4.43 -5.50 8.16
CA PRO A 267 3.54 -5.51 9.32
C PRO A 267 2.28 -4.66 9.14
N ILE A 268 2.40 -3.43 8.63
CA ILE A 268 1.24 -2.53 8.41
C ILE A 268 0.27 -3.13 7.39
N SER A 269 0.76 -3.61 6.24
CA SER A 269 -0.08 -4.18 5.18
C SER A 269 -0.76 -5.50 5.57
N LYS A 270 -0.23 -6.21 6.58
CA LYS A 270 -0.89 -7.37 7.19
C LYS A 270 -1.88 -6.99 8.29
N GLY A 271 -1.62 -5.89 8.99
CA GLY A 271 -2.44 -5.40 10.11
C GLY A 271 -3.62 -4.52 9.70
N ILE A 272 -3.73 -4.12 8.43
CA ILE A 272 -4.85 -3.33 7.90
C ILE A 272 -5.49 -4.01 6.68
N PRO A 273 -6.83 -4.13 6.62
CA PRO A 273 -7.81 -3.72 7.63
C PRO A 273 -7.67 -4.49 8.96
N ASP A 274 -7.81 -3.78 10.08
CA ASP A 274 -7.69 -4.37 11.43
C ASP A 274 -9.00 -5.07 11.84
N ALA A 275 -9.03 -5.76 13.00
CA ALA A 275 -10.20 -6.54 13.37
C ALA A 275 -11.44 -5.66 13.62
N PHE A 276 -11.25 -4.38 13.99
CA PHE A 276 -12.33 -3.40 14.04
C PHE A 276 -12.86 -3.06 12.64
N SER A 277 -11.97 -2.72 11.71
CA SER A 277 -12.35 -2.35 10.35
C SER A 277 -13.01 -3.51 9.61
N GLU A 278 -12.49 -4.75 9.73
CA GLU A 278 -13.13 -5.95 9.18
C GLU A 278 -14.47 -6.25 9.87
N ALA A 279 -14.64 -6.00 11.17
CA ALA A 279 -15.93 -6.12 11.84
C ALA A 279 -16.96 -5.08 11.36
N CYS A 280 -16.53 -3.84 11.08
CA CYS A 280 -17.36 -2.80 10.45
C CYS A 280 -17.77 -3.20 9.03
N LYS A 281 -16.82 -3.69 8.23
CA LYS A 281 -17.02 -4.17 6.86
C LYS A 281 -17.91 -5.42 6.78
N ALA A 282 -17.78 -6.36 7.72
CA ALA A 282 -18.66 -7.51 7.84
C ALA A 282 -20.11 -7.12 8.19
N HIS A 283 -20.30 -5.99 8.88
CA HIS A 283 -21.61 -5.51 9.29
C HIS A 283 -22.31 -4.62 8.24
N TRP A 284 -21.61 -3.63 7.67
CA TRP A 284 -22.16 -2.68 6.68
C TRP A 284 -21.86 -3.05 5.22
N GLY A 285 -21.12 -4.14 4.99
CA GLY A 285 -20.62 -4.57 3.67
C GLY A 285 -19.42 -3.74 3.21
N SER A 286 -18.62 -4.30 2.29
CA SER A 286 -17.52 -3.55 1.65
C SER A 286 -18.02 -2.25 1.02
N LYS A 287 -17.17 -1.23 1.05
CA LYS A 287 -17.36 0.09 0.43
C LYS A 287 -16.30 0.42 -0.60
N LEU A 288 -15.32 -0.46 -0.81
CA LEU A 288 -14.69 -0.62 -2.10
C LEU A 288 -15.81 -0.73 -3.14
N ASP A 289 -15.94 0.27 -4.01
CA ASP A 289 -16.61 0.07 -5.30
C ASP A 289 -16.03 -1.21 -5.90
N ASN A 290 -16.80 -1.97 -6.68
CA ASN A 290 -16.21 -3.01 -7.51
C ASN A 290 -15.41 -2.34 -8.66
N ILE A 291 -14.28 -1.74 -8.29
CA ILE A 291 -12.99 -1.82 -8.96
C ILE A 291 -12.57 -3.31 -8.95
N MET A 292 -13.45 -4.13 -9.51
CA MET A 292 -13.05 -5.15 -10.45
C MET A 292 -12.06 -4.43 -11.33
N TRP A 293 -10.79 -4.78 -11.20
CA TRP A 293 -9.78 -4.30 -12.09
C TRP A 293 -10.23 -4.76 -13.47
N ASP A 294 -10.86 -3.85 -14.21
CA ASP A 294 -10.82 -3.84 -15.66
C ASP A 294 -9.34 -3.57 -16.00
N LEU A 295 -8.50 -4.59 -15.72
CA LEU A 295 -7.69 -5.14 -16.79
C LEU A 295 -8.67 -5.33 -17.93
N GLU A 296 -8.72 -4.34 -18.81
CA GLU A 296 -9.27 -4.45 -20.14
C GLU A 296 -8.81 -5.82 -20.65
N GLN A 297 -9.71 -6.80 -20.68
CA GLN A 297 -9.41 -8.03 -21.40
C GLN A 297 -9.23 -7.54 -22.83
N PRO A 298 -8.00 -7.57 -23.38
CA PRO A 298 -7.69 -6.84 -24.60
C PRO A 298 -8.68 -7.29 -25.65
N ASP A 299 -9.51 -6.35 -26.12
CA ASP A 299 -10.80 -6.65 -26.75
C ASP A 299 -10.64 -7.81 -27.73
N ALA A 300 -11.15 -8.98 -27.33
CA ALA A 300 -10.95 -10.21 -28.08
C ALA A 300 -11.67 -10.03 -29.41
N ALA A 301 -10.90 -9.72 -30.46
CA ALA A 301 -11.39 -9.14 -31.71
C ALA A 301 -12.63 -9.87 -32.21
N VAL A 302 -13.80 -9.25 -32.03
CA VAL A 302 -15.07 -9.80 -32.46
C VAL A 302 -15.17 -9.58 -33.97
N ASP A 303 -14.72 -10.59 -34.72
CA ASP A 303 -15.07 -10.75 -36.13
C ASP A 303 -16.61 -10.90 -36.23
N GLU A 304 -17.31 -9.79 -36.42
CA GLU A 304 -18.73 -9.79 -36.79
C GLU A 304 -18.90 -9.49 -38.29
N PRO A 305 -19.34 -10.47 -39.12
CA PRO A 305 -19.66 -10.21 -40.51
C PRO A 305 -21.01 -9.50 -40.64
N ALA A 306 -21.04 -8.51 -41.52
CA ALA A 306 -22.21 -7.64 -41.74
C ALA A 306 -23.52 -8.38 -42.07
N THR A 307 -24.66 -7.80 -41.68
CA THR A 307 -25.63 -7.20 -42.64
C THR A 307 -26.97 -6.80 -42.01
N LYS A 308 -27.33 -5.49 -42.06
CA LYS A 308 -28.47 -4.98 -42.89
C LYS A 308 -28.76 -3.49 -42.69
N ARG A 309 -28.87 -2.77 -43.81
CA ARG A 309 -29.43 -1.42 -43.95
C ARG A 309 -30.84 -1.31 -43.37
N VAL A 310 -31.14 -0.22 -42.67
CA VAL A 310 -32.46 0.45 -42.70
C VAL A 310 -32.25 1.97 -42.85
N LYS A 311 -33.19 2.62 -43.56
CA LYS A 311 -33.11 4.01 -44.04
C LYS A 311 -33.12 5.07 -42.94
N LEU A 312 -32.32 6.10 -43.16
CA LEU A 312 -32.49 7.45 -42.61
C LEU A 312 -33.63 8.18 -43.38
N THR A 313 -34.44 8.97 -42.67
CA THR A 313 -35.27 10.04 -43.26
C THR A 313 -35.10 11.32 -42.47
N HIS A 314 -34.60 12.37 -43.13
CA HIS A 314 -34.54 13.73 -42.59
C HIS A 314 -35.94 14.29 -42.30
N ALA A 315 -36.05 15.05 -41.21
CA ALA A 315 -36.94 16.20 -41.13
C ALA A 315 -36.15 17.34 -40.48
N THR A 316 -35.91 18.40 -41.24
CA THR A 316 -35.32 19.67 -40.78
C THR A 316 -36.47 20.58 -40.37
N ASP A 317 -36.32 21.40 -39.33
CA ASP A 317 -36.95 22.72 -39.37
C ASP A 317 -36.23 23.82 -38.57
N GLN A 318 -36.56 25.04 -38.98
CA GLN A 318 -36.10 26.35 -38.49
C GLN A 318 -37.34 27.07 -37.89
N THR A 319 -37.31 28.18 -37.16
CA THR A 319 -36.25 29.10 -36.67
C THR A 319 -36.80 29.76 -35.39
N ASP A 320 -36.02 30.55 -34.64
CA ASP A 320 -36.24 32.02 -34.63
C ASP A 320 -35.22 32.80 -33.80
N ASP A 321 -35.00 34.05 -34.23
CA ASP A 321 -34.22 35.08 -33.53
C ASP A 321 -35.11 35.85 -32.53
N THR A 322 -34.50 36.53 -31.55
CA THR A 322 -34.91 37.90 -31.17
C THR A 322 -33.76 38.64 -30.49
N GLU A 323 -33.29 39.71 -31.14
CA GLU A 323 -32.30 40.65 -30.59
C GLU A 323 -32.89 41.71 -29.64
N LYS A 324 -31.97 42.49 -29.05
CA LYS A 324 -32.01 43.95 -28.78
C LYS A 324 -32.57 44.48 -27.45
N GLY A 325 -31.73 45.34 -26.83
CA GLY A 325 -32.06 46.27 -25.75
C GLY A 325 -30.79 47.00 -25.30
N ASP A 326 -30.58 48.23 -25.76
CA ASP A 326 -29.28 48.92 -25.74
C ASP A 326 -29.31 50.24 -24.92
N ALA A 327 -28.16 50.62 -24.36
CA ALA A 327 -27.76 51.98 -23.93
C ALA A 327 -28.46 52.64 -22.68
N PRO A 328 -27.99 53.82 -22.19
CA PRO A 328 -26.70 53.96 -21.49
C PRO A 328 -26.68 54.94 -20.26
N ALA A 329 -25.51 55.03 -19.61
CA ALA A 329 -24.95 56.15 -18.82
C ALA A 329 -25.57 56.55 -17.44
N ASP A 330 -24.70 56.68 -16.43
CA ASP A 330 -24.43 58.00 -15.80
C ASP A 330 -23.02 58.03 -15.15
N ASP A 331 -22.54 59.24 -14.87
CA ASP A 331 -21.16 59.63 -14.51
C ASP A 331 -21.07 60.02 -13.01
N THR A 332 -19.95 59.76 -12.33
CA THR A 332 -19.53 60.55 -11.15
C THR A 332 -18.06 60.34 -10.77
N GLN A 333 -17.44 61.43 -10.34
CA GLN A 333 -15.98 61.62 -10.26
C GLN A 333 -15.38 61.40 -8.87
N ASP A 334 -14.04 61.20 -8.86
CA ASP A 334 -13.04 61.68 -7.88
C ASP A 334 -13.36 61.73 -6.37
N VAL A 335 -12.52 61.03 -5.57
CA VAL A 335 -11.51 61.77 -4.76
C VAL A 335 -10.22 60.94 -4.58
N ASP A 336 -9.08 61.55 -4.89
CA ASP A 336 -7.75 61.16 -4.42
C ASP A 336 -7.55 61.60 -2.95
N MET A 337 -6.90 60.77 -2.13
CA MET A 337 -6.10 61.22 -0.97
C MET A 337 -5.16 60.11 -0.47
N THR A 338 -3.85 60.29 -0.69
CA THR A 338 -2.80 59.77 0.20
C THR A 338 -2.64 60.68 1.42
N PRO A 339 -2.07 60.19 2.54
CA PRO A 339 -0.69 60.63 2.81
C PRO A 339 0.23 59.64 3.56
N ALA A 340 1.50 59.70 3.16
CA ALA A 340 2.75 59.70 3.95
C ALA A 340 2.92 58.89 5.27
N GLU A 341 3.92 58.00 5.22
CA GLU A 341 5.09 57.93 6.12
C GLU A 341 5.04 58.58 7.53
N ASN A 342 5.20 57.76 8.58
CA ASN A 342 6.33 57.80 9.54
C ASN A 342 6.11 56.83 10.72
N GLY A 343 7.17 56.29 11.33
CA GLY A 343 7.04 55.64 12.65
C GLY A 343 8.01 54.49 13.01
N HIS A 344 9.32 54.74 13.07
CA HIS A 344 10.27 53.84 13.73
C HIS A 344 10.10 53.86 15.27
N SER A 345 9.89 52.70 15.91
CA SER A 345 10.20 52.44 17.34
C SER A 345 9.98 50.95 17.64
N SER A 346 10.92 50.12 18.12
CA SER A 346 12.16 50.29 18.91
C SER A 346 11.96 50.49 20.43
N TRP A 347 11.17 49.63 21.07
CA TRP A 347 11.18 49.34 22.51
C TRP A 347 10.84 47.85 22.69
N GLY A 348 11.38 47.09 23.67
CA GLY A 348 12.39 47.41 24.67
C GLY A 348 12.51 46.24 25.66
N ALA A 349 13.72 45.88 26.08
CA ALA A 349 13.92 44.81 27.05
C ALA A 349 13.57 45.25 28.47
N SER A 350 12.91 44.38 29.25
CA SER A 350 12.82 44.41 30.73
C SER A 350 12.26 43.06 31.20
N GLY A 351 12.86 42.31 32.12
CA GLY A 351 14.04 42.59 32.94
C GLY A 351 13.76 42.79 34.42
N TRP A 352 12.89 41.94 34.99
CA TRP A 352 12.61 41.81 36.43
C TRP A 352 12.28 40.33 36.69
N GLY A 353 12.72 39.65 37.74
CA GLY A 353 13.67 39.98 38.81
C GLY A 353 13.74 38.78 39.78
N ASN A 354 14.93 38.45 40.29
CA ASN A 354 15.09 37.41 41.32
C ASN A 354 14.47 37.85 42.65
N ASP A 355 13.99 36.87 43.43
CA ASP A 355 13.98 36.78 44.89
C ASP A 355 13.37 35.41 45.27
N HIS A 356 13.77 34.64 46.29
CA HIS A 356 15.01 34.56 47.07
C HIS A 356 15.01 33.14 47.71
N GLU A 357 16.16 32.49 47.86
CA GLU A 357 16.25 31.19 48.56
C GLU A 357 16.06 31.35 50.07
N THR A 358 15.31 30.45 50.73
CA THR A 358 15.64 30.03 52.11
C THR A 358 15.27 28.57 52.31
N SER A 359 16.28 27.77 52.66
CA SER A 359 16.16 26.43 53.22
C SER A 359 15.39 26.41 54.54
N GLU A 360 14.76 25.28 54.86
CA GLU A 360 15.07 24.57 56.12
C GLU A 360 14.54 23.13 56.13
N ASP A 361 15.30 22.24 56.77
CA ASP A 361 14.90 20.87 57.06
C ASP A 361 13.66 20.78 57.98
N LYS A 362 12.86 19.73 57.79
CA LYS A 362 12.42 18.86 58.90
C LYS A 362 11.89 17.52 58.41
N SER A 363 12.58 16.47 58.84
CA SER A 363 12.02 15.14 59.04
C SER A 363 10.78 15.19 59.95
N ASN A 364 9.76 14.38 59.68
CA ASN A 364 9.22 13.50 60.72
C ASN A 364 8.44 12.30 60.19
N GLU A 365 8.37 11.28 61.05
CA GLU A 365 7.87 9.92 60.81
C GLU A 365 6.34 9.79 61.08
N CYS A 366 5.86 8.54 60.99
CA CYS A 366 4.52 8.01 61.35
C CYS A 366 3.34 8.37 60.42
N GLY A 367 2.51 7.41 59.97
CA GLY A 367 2.61 5.96 60.15
C GLY A 367 1.42 5.15 59.59
N GLU A 368 1.69 3.87 59.33
CA GLU A 368 0.82 2.67 59.40
C GLU A 368 -0.66 2.67 58.94
N ALA A 369 -0.93 1.88 57.88
CA ALA A 369 -1.98 0.84 57.79
C ALA A 369 -1.94 0.22 56.36
N ALA A 370 -1.23 -0.87 56.03
CA ALA A 370 -1.19 -2.22 56.61
C ALA A 370 -2.48 -3.06 56.43
N TRP A 371 -2.64 -3.68 55.24
CA TRP A 371 -3.43 -4.92 55.03
C TRP A 371 -2.92 -5.67 53.77
N GLY A 372 -2.59 -6.97 53.90
CA GLY A 372 -2.58 -7.90 52.74
C GLY A 372 -1.22 -8.44 52.22
N GLN A 373 -0.38 -9.03 53.07
CA GLN A 373 0.71 -9.91 52.60
C GLN A 373 0.19 -11.26 52.09
N SER A 374 0.87 -11.82 51.09
CA SER A 374 1.15 -13.27 51.02
C SER A 374 2.48 -13.52 50.32
N ASP A 375 3.54 -13.70 51.11
CA ASP A 375 4.88 -14.09 50.66
C ASP A 375 4.94 -15.56 50.21
N THR A 376 5.75 -15.86 49.20
CA THR A 376 6.68 -17.02 49.23
C THR A 376 7.87 -16.83 48.28
N SER A 377 9.01 -16.44 48.87
CA SER A 377 10.38 -16.94 48.57
C SER A 377 10.85 -17.10 47.11
N ASP A 378 11.53 -16.06 46.63
CA ASP A 378 12.94 -16.07 46.23
C ASP A 378 13.71 -17.41 46.32
N TRP A 379 14.41 -17.81 45.23
CA TRP A 379 15.75 -18.43 45.32
C TRP A 379 16.53 -18.41 43.99
N SER A 380 17.61 -17.61 43.99
CA SER A 380 18.95 -17.91 43.43
C SER A 380 19.13 -18.36 41.97
N THR A 381 19.94 -17.56 41.27
CA THR A 381 20.92 -17.94 40.23
C THR A 381 21.37 -19.42 40.20
N GLY A 382 21.29 -20.06 39.02
CA GLY A 382 21.84 -21.40 38.81
C GLY A 382 22.13 -21.75 37.35
N VAL A 383 23.41 -21.79 36.97
CA VAL A 383 23.90 -22.29 35.68
C VAL A 383 23.48 -23.75 35.49
N ARG A 384 22.99 -24.12 34.30
CA ARG A 384 22.89 -25.53 33.89
C ARG A 384 23.39 -25.76 32.46
N ALA A 385 24.63 -26.23 32.37
CA ALA A 385 25.11 -26.98 31.23
C ALA A 385 24.69 -28.46 31.36
N GLY A 386 24.50 -29.13 30.21
CA GLY A 386 24.70 -30.57 30.05
C GLY A 386 23.66 -31.53 30.64
N ALA A 387 22.79 -32.07 29.77
CA ALA A 387 22.19 -33.41 29.96
C ALA A 387 21.74 -33.99 28.59
N TRP A 388 22.70 -34.46 27.79
CA TRP A 388 22.40 -35.38 26.68
C TRP A 388 22.38 -36.82 27.23
N GLY A 389 21.25 -37.51 27.16
CA GLY A 389 21.20 -38.95 27.42
C GLY A 389 19.82 -39.49 27.81
N GLY A 390 19.50 -40.70 27.34
CA GLY A 390 18.40 -41.52 27.86
C GLY A 390 17.29 -41.81 26.85
N GLY A 391 17.49 -42.85 26.03
CA GLY A 391 16.50 -43.30 25.05
C GLY A 391 15.18 -43.84 25.64
N GLY A 392 14.15 -43.84 24.81
CA GLY A 392 12.81 -44.35 25.14
C GLY A 392 11.98 -44.64 23.88
N TRP A 393 12.49 -45.52 23.00
CA TRP A 393 11.69 -46.06 21.89
C TRP A 393 10.77 -47.16 22.43
N GLY A 394 9.59 -46.76 22.92
CA GLY A 394 8.53 -47.65 23.38
C GLY A 394 7.36 -47.70 22.39
N ASP A 395 6.87 -48.90 22.11
CA ASP A 395 5.68 -49.17 21.30
C ASP A 395 4.45 -48.43 21.83
N GLU A 396 3.82 -47.59 21.00
CA GLU A 396 2.37 -47.38 21.06
C GLU A 396 1.76 -47.50 19.66
N LYS A 397 1.10 -48.65 19.42
CA LYS A 397 0.23 -48.87 18.25
C LYS A 397 -1.07 -48.08 18.38
N ALA A 398 -0.99 -46.76 18.19
CA ALA A 398 -2.16 -45.94 17.97
C ALA A 398 -2.61 -46.03 16.49
N SER A 399 -3.87 -46.40 16.28
CA SER A 399 -4.47 -46.55 14.94
C SER A 399 -4.55 -45.19 14.22
N LEU A 400 -3.63 -44.95 13.28
CA LEU A 400 -3.70 -43.80 12.37
C LEU A 400 -4.68 -44.09 11.23
N ALA A 401 -5.97 -43.96 11.53
CA ALA A 401 -6.95 -43.71 10.47
C ALA A 401 -6.63 -42.36 9.81
N PRO A 402 -6.59 -42.25 8.47
CA PRO A 402 -6.43 -40.97 7.80
C PRO A 402 -7.73 -40.18 7.97
N ALA A 403 -7.84 -39.47 9.08
CA ALA A 403 -8.83 -38.41 9.21
C ALA A 403 -8.58 -37.43 8.06
N SER A 404 -9.53 -37.35 7.14
CA SER A 404 -9.62 -36.23 6.21
C SER A 404 -9.72 -34.98 7.07
N ALA A 405 -8.58 -34.31 7.24
CA ALA A 405 -8.49 -33.08 8.00
C ALA A 405 -9.19 -32.00 7.17
N ALA A 406 -10.51 -31.95 7.33
CA ALA A 406 -11.29 -30.78 6.97
C ALA A 406 -10.50 -29.58 7.49
N LYS A 407 -10.17 -28.64 6.58
CA LYS A 407 -9.48 -27.40 6.97
C LYS A 407 -10.20 -26.88 8.21
N PRO A 408 -9.48 -26.60 9.32
CA PRO A 408 -10.13 -26.14 10.54
C PRO A 408 -11.07 -25.00 10.17
N GLU A 409 -12.30 -25.06 10.70
CA GLU A 409 -13.37 -24.14 10.32
C GLU A 409 -12.82 -22.72 10.33
N SER A 410 -12.98 -22.01 9.20
CA SER A 410 -12.39 -20.70 8.97
C SER A 410 -12.60 -19.80 10.18
N ASP A 411 -11.51 -19.19 10.67
CA ASP A 411 -11.52 -18.39 11.90
C ASP A 411 -12.78 -17.52 11.97
N PRO A 412 -13.50 -17.55 13.11
CA PRO A 412 -14.84 -16.98 13.21
C PRO A 412 -14.80 -15.52 12.79
N ARG A 413 -15.52 -15.18 11.70
CA ARG A 413 -15.43 -13.86 11.06
C ARG A 413 -15.55 -12.75 12.10
N PRO A 414 -14.66 -11.73 12.05
CA PRO A 414 -14.69 -10.64 13.01
C PRO A 414 -16.07 -9.98 13.00
N SER A 415 -16.62 -9.75 14.19
CA SER A 415 -17.94 -9.15 14.35
C SER A 415 -17.88 -8.09 15.43
N LEU A 416 -18.69 -7.04 15.27
CA LEU A 416 -18.74 -5.92 16.20
C LEU A 416 -19.09 -6.37 17.63
N VAL A 417 -19.91 -7.43 17.77
CA VAL A 417 -20.28 -7.98 19.08
C VAL A 417 -19.13 -8.75 19.73
N ASN A 418 -18.34 -9.50 18.96
CA ASN A 418 -17.18 -10.22 19.49
C ASN A 418 -16.08 -9.24 19.94
N LEU A 419 -15.82 -8.19 19.16
CA LEU A 419 -14.78 -7.23 19.46
C LEU A 419 -15.21 -6.22 20.54
N LEU A 420 -16.38 -5.61 20.40
CA LEU A 420 -16.82 -4.52 21.28
C LEU A 420 -17.65 -5.00 22.48
N GLY A 421 -18.19 -6.22 22.44
CA GLY A 421 -19.25 -6.66 23.34
C GLY A 421 -20.63 -6.15 22.87
N PRO A 422 -21.67 -6.28 23.69
CA PRO A 422 -22.99 -5.69 23.41
C PRO A 422 -22.87 -4.17 23.22
N THR A 423 -23.11 -3.69 21.99
CA THR A 423 -22.94 -2.29 21.60
C THR A 423 -24.13 -1.81 20.76
N SER A 424 -24.52 -0.55 20.94
CA SER A 424 -25.52 0.12 20.11
C SER A 424 -24.93 0.77 18.85
N LEU A 425 -23.64 0.51 18.54
CA LEU A 425 -22.97 1.00 17.32
C LEU A 425 -23.77 0.69 16.02
N PRO A 426 -24.20 -0.56 15.73
CA PRO A 426 -25.10 -0.89 14.61
C PRO A 426 -26.40 -0.09 14.50
N ILE A 427 -26.93 0.42 15.62
CA ILE A 427 -28.23 1.09 15.69
C ILE A 427 -28.07 2.61 15.61
N THR A 428 -26.97 3.13 16.15
CA THR A 428 -26.68 4.56 16.26
C THR A 428 -25.88 5.11 15.09
N HIS A 429 -25.14 4.25 14.38
CA HIS A 429 -24.24 4.63 13.30
C HIS A 429 -24.47 3.80 12.02
N THR A 430 -24.08 4.39 10.91
CA THR A 430 -24.08 3.79 9.57
C THR A 430 -22.92 4.38 8.75
N THR A 431 -22.73 3.94 7.51
CA THR A 431 -21.68 4.46 6.63
C THR A 431 -22.06 5.83 6.09
N GLY A 432 -21.22 6.83 6.38
CA GLY A 432 -21.33 8.19 5.85
C GLY A 432 -20.54 8.35 4.56
N ILE A 433 -19.63 9.33 4.55
CA ILE A 433 -18.78 9.61 3.40
C ILE A 433 -17.86 8.42 3.15
N VAL A 434 -17.76 8.02 1.89
CA VAL A 434 -16.81 7.03 1.38
C VAL A 434 -15.90 7.73 0.38
N GLU A 435 -14.60 7.63 0.60
CA GLU A 435 -13.58 8.18 -0.29
C GLU A 435 -12.46 7.17 -0.53
N TRP A 436 -11.86 7.25 -1.70
CA TRP A 436 -10.54 6.69 -1.96
C TRP A 436 -9.54 7.84 -1.94
N SER A 437 -8.45 7.70 -1.18
CA SER A 437 -7.39 8.71 -1.13
C SER A 437 -6.09 8.18 -0.55
N VAL A 438 -4.97 8.82 -0.95
CA VAL A 438 -3.70 8.71 -0.23
C VAL A 438 -3.64 9.78 0.85
N ARG A 439 -3.40 9.37 2.10
CA ARG A 439 -3.38 10.23 3.29
C ARG A 439 -2.15 10.00 4.14
N ARG A 440 -1.67 11.06 4.78
CA ARG A 440 -0.47 11.07 5.65
C ARG A 440 -0.85 10.97 7.12
N VAL A 441 -0.21 10.07 7.86
CA VAL A 441 -0.25 10.01 9.33
C VAL A 441 0.32 11.31 9.90
N LYS A 442 -0.56 12.18 10.41
CA LYS A 442 -0.22 13.48 10.99
C LYS A 442 0.07 13.38 12.48
N SER A 443 -0.70 12.56 13.18
CA SER A 443 -0.47 12.22 14.59
C SER A 443 -1.13 10.90 14.97
N ILE A 444 -0.59 10.23 15.98
CA ILE A 444 -1.12 9.01 16.59
C ILE A 444 -1.54 9.38 18.00
N ASN A 445 -2.82 9.23 18.33
CA ASN A 445 -3.35 9.57 19.66
C ASN A 445 -3.71 8.27 20.38
N ALA A 446 -3.14 8.05 21.56
CA ALA A 446 -3.51 6.93 22.42
C ALA A 446 -4.91 7.13 23.03
N PRO A 447 -5.61 6.05 23.41
CA PRO A 447 -6.84 6.12 24.19
C PRO A 447 -6.64 6.95 25.47
N PRO A 448 -7.54 7.89 25.80
CA PRO A 448 -7.47 8.63 27.06
C PRO A 448 -7.69 7.70 28.26
N THR A 449 -6.80 7.80 29.26
CA THR A 449 -6.76 6.93 30.45
C THR A 449 -8.03 6.95 31.30
N GLN A 450 -8.84 8.01 31.21
CA GLN A 450 -10.11 8.14 31.92
C GLN A 450 -11.18 8.64 30.95
N VAL A 451 -12.21 7.81 30.74
CA VAL A 451 -13.40 8.18 29.97
C VAL A 451 -14.63 7.97 30.85
N THR A 452 -15.30 9.07 31.19
CA THR A 452 -16.64 9.03 31.78
C THR A 452 -17.63 8.57 30.70
N VAL A 453 -17.95 7.26 30.72
CA VAL A 453 -19.00 6.68 29.89
C VAL A 453 -20.32 7.36 30.23
N GLY A 454 -20.94 7.96 29.22
CA GLY A 454 -22.23 8.64 29.37
C GLY A 454 -23.39 7.67 29.33
N ARG A 455 -24.59 8.21 29.57
CA ARG A 455 -25.85 7.50 29.28
C ARG A 455 -26.03 7.32 27.77
N ASP A 456 -26.89 6.36 27.43
CA ASP A 456 -27.03 5.74 26.11
C ASP A 456 -27.12 6.71 24.91
N GLY A 457 -26.65 6.25 23.75
CA GLY A 457 -26.73 6.95 22.47
C GLY A 457 -25.40 7.00 21.72
N ALA A 458 -25.39 7.66 20.56
CA ALA A 458 -24.22 7.74 19.68
C ALA A 458 -22.97 8.29 20.40
N GLU A 459 -23.13 9.36 21.20
CA GLU A 459 -22.03 9.96 21.97
C GLU A 459 -21.44 9.03 23.06
N ALA A 460 -22.20 8.05 23.54
CA ALA A 460 -21.69 7.05 24.48
C ALA A 460 -20.91 5.95 23.74
N VAL A 461 -21.40 5.53 22.57
CA VAL A 461 -20.70 4.60 21.67
C VAL A 461 -19.35 5.17 21.24
N GLU A 462 -19.32 6.40 20.72
CA GLU A 462 -18.09 7.09 20.29
C GLU A 462 -17.07 7.19 21.42
N ARG A 463 -17.50 7.54 22.64
CA ARG A 463 -16.63 7.55 23.82
C ARG A 463 -16.11 6.17 24.19
N GLY A 464 -16.93 5.13 24.03
CA GLY A 464 -16.51 3.74 24.21
C GLY A 464 -15.47 3.29 23.18
N LEU A 465 -15.54 3.82 21.95
CA LEU A 465 -14.51 3.62 20.92
C LEU A 465 -13.23 4.41 21.27
N GLU A 466 -13.33 5.71 21.59
CA GLU A 466 -12.18 6.53 22.01
C GLU A 466 -11.44 5.90 23.21
N ALA A 467 -12.16 5.32 24.18
CA ALA A 467 -11.57 4.68 25.35
C ALA A 467 -10.77 3.40 25.06
N ARG A 468 -10.89 2.82 23.85
CA ARG A 468 -10.35 1.50 23.52
C ARG A 468 -9.42 1.50 22.31
N MET A 469 -9.62 2.41 21.37
CA MET A 469 -8.93 2.45 20.08
C MET A 469 -8.01 3.66 19.98
N HIS A 470 -6.88 3.47 19.32
CA HIS A 470 -6.01 4.59 18.96
C HIS A 470 -6.67 5.38 17.83
N ARG A 471 -6.43 6.70 17.82
CA ARG A 471 -6.92 7.60 16.78
C ARG A 471 -5.76 8.10 15.93
N LEU A 472 -5.66 7.56 14.72
CA LEU A 472 -4.78 8.08 13.68
C LEU A 472 -5.44 9.31 13.05
N VAL A 473 -4.78 10.46 13.14
CA VAL A 473 -5.20 11.66 12.39
C VAL A 473 -4.49 11.61 11.05
N LEU A 474 -5.24 11.36 9.98
CA LEU A 474 -4.71 11.25 8.62
C LEU A 474 -5.04 12.52 7.82
N GLY A 475 -4.03 13.34 7.55
CA GLY A 475 -4.17 14.52 6.69
C GLY A 475 -4.06 14.15 5.20
N PRO A 476 -4.41 15.06 4.28
CA PRO A 476 -4.15 14.86 2.85
C PRO A 476 -2.66 14.60 2.57
N TRP A 477 -2.36 13.82 1.54
CA TRP A 477 -0.98 13.62 1.11
C TRP A 477 -0.41 14.89 0.47
N VAL A 478 0.75 15.33 0.96
CA VAL A 478 1.48 16.50 0.48
C VAL A 478 2.86 16.06 0.00
N GLY A 479 2.93 15.64 -1.26
CA GLY A 479 4.14 15.20 -1.93
C GLY A 479 3.83 14.62 -3.31
N ALA A 480 4.77 14.77 -4.24
CA ALA A 480 4.67 14.23 -5.60
C ALA A 480 4.95 12.71 -5.61
N TYR A 481 4.12 11.91 -4.94
CA TYR A 481 4.23 10.46 -5.00
C TYR A 481 3.69 9.98 -6.36
N PRO A 482 4.50 9.40 -7.27
CA PRO A 482 4.11 9.24 -8.67
C PRO A 482 2.89 8.34 -8.91
N ALA A 483 2.61 7.42 -8.00
CA ALA A 483 1.50 6.47 -8.06
C ALA A 483 0.31 6.85 -7.14
N ALA A 484 0.25 8.09 -6.63
CA ALA A 484 -0.92 8.59 -5.92
C ALA A 484 -1.92 9.17 -6.92
N GLU A 485 -3.04 8.46 -7.17
CA GLU A 485 -4.17 9.04 -7.89
C GLU A 485 -4.77 10.21 -7.09
N PRO A 486 -5.48 11.16 -7.76
CA PRO A 486 -6.21 12.21 -7.06
C PRO A 486 -7.28 11.64 -6.12
N PRO A 487 -7.45 12.23 -4.92
CA PRO A 487 -8.42 11.75 -3.94
C PRO A 487 -9.86 12.01 -4.44
N HIS A 488 -10.74 11.01 -4.34
CA HIS A 488 -12.09 11.08 -4.90
C HIS A 488 -13.13 10.35 -4.03
N LEU A 489 -14.41 10.67 -4.25
CA LEU A 489 -15.55 10.05 -3.56
C LEU A 489 -15.98 8.79 -4.31
N LEU A 490 -16.36 7.74 -3.58
CA LEU A 490 -16.93 6.53 -4.17
C LEU A 490 -18.46 6.60 -4.25
N ARG A 491 -19.06 5.73 -5.07
CA ARG A 491 -20.51 5.78 -5.40
C ARG A 491 -21.41 5.58 -4.18
N ASP A 492 -20.95 4.82 -3.20
CA ASP A 492 -21.65 4.53 -1.94
C ASP A 492 -21.58 5.66 -0.89
N SER A 493 -20.91 6.78 -1.20
CA SER A 493 -20.70 7.90 -0.28
C SER A 493 -21.99 8.62 0.10
N ARG A 494 -22.19 8.88 1.40
CA ARG A 494 -23.37 9.55 1.96
C ARG A 494 -23.01 10.76 2.82
N GLY A 495 -23.77 11.84 2.69
CA GLY A 495 -23.64 13.05 3.52
C GLY A 495 -23.14 14.28 2.75
N ALA A 496 -23.00 15.40 3.46
CA ALA A 496 -22.67 16.69 2.86
C ALA A 496 -21.17 16.81 2.52
N VAL A 497 -20.87 16.75 1.22
CA VAL A 497 -19.54 17.00 0.65
C VAL A 497 -19.52 18.37 -0.02
N ALA A 498 -18.44 19.14 0.17
CA ALA A 498 -18.26 20.40 -0.55
C ALA A 498 -17.88 20.12 -2.02
N PRO A 499 -18.54 20.74 -3.01
CA PRO A 499 -17.97 20.82 -4.35
C PRO A 499 -16.70 21.68 -4.28
N ALA A 500 -15.58 21.20 -4.82
CA ALA A 500 -14.36 22.01 -4.87
C ALA A 500 -14.49 23.10 -5.97
N PRO A 501 -14.11 24.37 -5.71
CA PRO A 501 -13.67 24.97 -4.45
C PRO A 501 -14.82 25.68 -3.70
N PHE A 502 -15.21 25.16 -2.53
CA PHE A 502 -16.16 25.82 -1.63
C PHE A 502 -15.43 26.43 -0.43
N VAL A 503 -15.75 27.69 -0.11
CA VAL A 503 -15.28 28.40 1.08
C VAL A 503 -16.50 28.86 1.87
N SER A 504 -16.83 28.12 2.93
CA SER A 504 -17.83 28.54 3.92
C SER A 504 -17.25 28.35 5.32
N ASP A 505 -17.45 29.36 6.16
CA ASP A 505 -17.10 29.34 7.57
C ASP A 505 -18.19 28.72 8.45
N GLU A 506 -19.33 28.34 7.87
CA GLU A 506 -20.42 27.70 8.61
C GLU A 506 -20.02 26.31 9.13
N LEU A 507 -20.36 26.06 10.40
CA LEU A 507 -20.09 24.79 11.09
C LEU A 507 -21.40 23.98 11.22
N PRO A 508 -21.38 22.65 10.95
CA PRO A 508 -20.21 21.84 10.63
C PRO A 508 -19.78 22.00 9.16
N ARG A 509 -18.48 22.24 8.93
CA ARG A 509 -17.95 22.36 7.57
C ARG A 509 -18.21 21.07 6.77
N PRO A 510 -18.63 21.16 5.50
CA PRO A 510 -18.66 20.00 4.61
C PRO A 510 -17.26 19.38 4.51
N HIS A 511 -17.20 18.08 4.24
CA HIS A 511 -15.91 17.42 4.05
C HIS A 511 -15.31 17.84 2.71
N ASP A 512 -14.04 18.25 2.70
CA ASP A 512 -13.22 18.42 1.50
C ASP A 512 -12.16 17.31 1.50
N VAL A 513 -12.28 16.36 0.56
CA VAL A 513 -11.43 15.16 0.47
C VAL A 513 -9.94 15.54 0.41
N SER A 514 -9.62 16.64 -0.29
CA SER A 514 -8.26 17.12 -0.56
C SER A 514 -7.66 18.00 0.54
N LYS A 515 -8.46 18.44 1.53
CA LYS A 515 -8.00 19.37 2.59
C LYS A 515 -8.28 18.89 4.02
N SER A 516 -9.30 18.06 4.22
CA SER A 516 -9.73 17.65 5.56
C SER A 516 -8.78 16.60 6.15
N ASP A 517 -8.44 16.73 7.43
CA ASP A 517 -7.92 15.61 8.21
C ASP A 517 -9.07 14.65 8.54
N ILE A 518 -8.84 13.33 8.50
CA ILE A 518 -9.77 12.31 9.01
C ILE A 518 -9.23 11.66 10.29
N ASN A 519 -10.13 11.11 11.11
CA ASN A 519 -9.78 10.43 12.36
C ASN A 519 -10.08 8.94 12.24
N VAL A 520 -9.10 8.15 11.80
CA VAL A 520 -9.25 6.70 11.68
C VAL A 520 -9.05 6.06 13.06
N LEU A 521 -10.00 5.22 13.46
CA LEU A 521 -9.90 4.38 14.65
C LEU A 521 -9.17 3.09 14.30
N VAL A 522 -8.17 2.72 15.08
CA VAL A 522 -7.40 1.49 14.90
C VAL A 522 -7.08 0.80 16.24
N GLU A 523 -6.83 -0.50 16.18
CA GLU A 523 -6.40 -1.29 17.32
C GLU A 523 -4.99 -0.89 17.83
N PRO A 524 -4.72 -0.97 19.16
CA PRO A 524 -3.43 -0.55 19.73
C PRO A 524 -2.19 -1.19 19.13
N GLU A 525 -2.26 -2.48 18.79
CA GLU A 525 -1.13 -3.24 18.23
C GLU A 525 -0.78 -2.73 16.83
N VAL A 526 -1.81 -2.48 16.01
CA VAL A 526 -1.68 -1.91 14.66
C VAL A 526 -1.21 -0.45 14.72
N ALA A 527 -1.70 0.33 15.69
CA ALA A 527 -1.29 1.72 15.91
C ALA A 527 0.22 1.87 16.16
N ALA A 528 0.82 0.94 16.92
CA ALA A 528 2.25 0.96 17.25
C ALA A 528 3.18 0.74 16.04
N LEU A 529 2.65 0.17 14.95
CA LEU A 529 3.38 -0.03 13.70
C LEU A 529 3.57 1.28 12.92
N PHE A 530 2.72 2.28 13.13
CA PHE A 530 2.77 3.55 12.41
C PHE A 530 3.84 4.51 12.90
N LEU A 531 4.31 5.36 11.98
CA LEU A 531 5.13 6.54 12.27
C LEU A 531 4.49 7.79 11.66
N PRO A 532 4.53 8.94 12.35
CA PRO A 532 4.14 10.22 11.76
C PRO A 532 4.92 10.50 10.47
N GLY A 533 4.23 10.99 9.45
CA GLY A 533 4.77 11.24 8.12
C GLY A 533 4.54 10.09 7.13
N MET A 534 4.37 8.84 7.56
CA MET A 534 4.03 7.74 6.65
C MET A 534 2.66 7.97 5.99
N GLY A 535 2.49 7.46 4.78
CA GLY A 535 1.26 7.51 3.99
C GLY A 535 0.54 6.17 3.92
N LEU A 536 -0.76 6.24 3.73
CA LEU A 536 -1.65 5.12 3.47
C LEU A 536 -2.55 5.49 2.29
N GLY A 537 -2.67 4.62 1.29
CA GLY A 537 -3.63 4.75 0.19
C GLY A 537 -4.65 3.62 0.24
N GLY A 538 -5.94 3.99 0.20
CA GLY A 538 -7.02 3.03 0.36
C GLY A 538 -8.39 3.68 0.42
N THR A 539 -9.39 2.88 0.80
CA THR A 539 -10.78 3.31 0.93
C THR A 539 -11.10 3.59 2.40
N TRP A 540 -11.47 4.84 2.67
CA TRP A 540 -11.84 5.33 4.00
C TRP A 540 -13.35 5.48 4.10
N VAL A 541 -13.93 4.97 5.18
CA VAL A 541 -15.38 5.04 5.41
C VAL A 541 -15.66 5.78 6.71
N GLN A 542 -16.46 6.83 6.64
CA GLN A 542 -16.90 7.58 7.79
C GLN A 542 -17.94 6.78 8.59
N LEU A 543 -17.75 6.70 9.91
CA LEU A 543 -18.77 6.33 10.88
C LEU A 543 -19.69 7.55 11.08
N ALA A 544 -20.80 7.61 10.36
CA ALA A 544 -21.80 8.67 10.50
C ALA A 544 -22.91 8.21 11.45
N ARG A 545 -23.45 9.13 12.26
CA ARG A 545 -24.63 8.85 13.07
C ARG A 545 -25.85 8.77 12.15
N VAL A 546 -26.77 7.84 12.41
CA VAL A 546 -28.00 7.68 11.60
C VAL A 546 -28.80 9.00 11.53
N GLY A 547 -28.99 9.65 12.68
CA GLY A 547 -29.71 10.93 12.77
C GLY A 547 -29.03 12.11 12.07
N ASP A 548 -27.73 12.04 11.78
CA ASP A 548 -27.02 13.09 11.03
C ASP A 548 -27.22 12.97 9.51
N LEU A 549 -27.66 11.80 9.02
CA LEU A 549 -27.93 11.54 7.60
C LEU A 549 -29.43 11.63 7.26
N GLU A 550 -30.31 11.25 8.18
CA GLU A 550 -31.77 11.30 7.98
C GLU A 550 -32.34 12.73 8.13
N GLY A 551 -31.61 13.62 8.80
CA GLY A 551 -31.96 15.04 8.94
C GLY A 551 -31.63 15.86 7.69
N GLY A 552 -32.67 16.22 6.91
CA GLY A 552 -32.56 17.17 5.80
C GLY A 552 -32.23 18.59 6.28
N GLY A 553 -30.95 18.84 6.54
CA GLY A 553 -30.48 20.07 7.19
C GLY A 553 -30.82 20.14 8.69
N PRO A 554 -30.43 21.22 9.39
CA PRO A 554 -30.73 21.42 10.81
C PRO A 554 -32.20 21.83 11.05
N ASP A 555 -33.15 21.05 10.55
CA ASP A 555 -34.57 21.38 10.59
C ASP A 555 -35.26 20.89 11.88
N LYS A 556 -35.03 21.66 12.96
CA LYS A 556 -35.96 22.10 14.02
C LYS A 556 -36.94 21.13 14.73
N THR A 557 -37.04 19.87 14.35
CA THR A 557 -38.24 19.04 14.61
C THR A 557 -38.14 18.09 15.80
N ASN A 558 -36.93 17.78 16.28
CA ASN A 558 -36.72 17.16 17.59
C ASN A 558 -36.42 18.25 18.62
N GLY A 559 -37.47 18.70 19.31
CA GLY A 559 -37.51 19.90 20.17
C GLY A 559 -36.70 19.89 21.47
N ALA A 560 -35.42 19.52 21.40
CA ALA A 560 -34.44 20.01 22.37
C ALA A 560 -34.27 21.53 22.13
N PRO A 561 -34.47 22.39 23.13
CA PRO A 561 -34.50 23.83 22.89
C PRO A 561 -33.13 24.34 22.44
N GLU A 562 -33.13 25.12 21.36
CA GLU A 562 -31.95 25.79 20.77
C GLU A 562 -31.14 26.61 21.81
N ALA A 563 -31.79 26.99 22.92
CA ALA A 563 -31.19 27.62 24.08
C ALA A 563 -30.06 26.80 24.75
N ASP A 564 -30.10 25.46 24.73
CA ASP A 564 -29.08 24.63 25.39
C ASP A 564 -27.87 24.35 24.47
N ALA A 565 -28.05 24.38 23.14
CA ALA A 565 -26.92 24.33 22.20
C ALA A 565 -25.97 25.55 22.33
N LYS A 566 -26.51 26.70 22.79
CA LYS A 566 -25.70 27.89 23.12
C LYS A 566 -24.85 27.72 24.39
N LYS A 567 -25.21 26.82 25.32
CA LYS A 567 -24.47 26.58 26.57
C LYS A 567 -23.32 25.58 26.46
N LEU A 568 -23.27 24.76 25.40
CA LEU A 568 -22.18 23.80 25.19
C LEU A 568 -20.84 24.53 25.08
N THR A 569 -19.86 24.05 25.84
CA THR A 569 -18.48 24.54 25.82
C THR A 569 -17.86 24.36 24.43
N ASN A 570 -16.86 25.19 24.11
CA ASN A 570 -16.17 25.08 22.82
C ASN A 570 -15.50 23.70 22.64
N SER A 571 -15.08 23.08 23.74
CA SER A 571 -14.61 21.69 23.80
C SER A 571 -15.67 20.66 23.41
N GLU A 572 -16.91 20.78 23.93
CA GLU A 572 -18.00 19.86 23.57
C GLU A 572 -18.43 20.05 22.11
N LYS A 573 -18.49 21.29 21.62
CA LYS A 573 -18.74 21.59 20.20
C LYS A 573 -17.67 20.97 19.31
N LYS A 574 -16.39 21.12 19.67
CA LYS A 574 -15.27 20.50 18.94
C LYS A 574 -15.33 18.96 18.98
N ARG A 575 -15.71 18.35 20.11
CA ARG A 575 -15.89 16.88 20.19
C ARG A 575 -17.06 16.40 19.34
N ARG A 576 -18.20 17.10 19.34
CA ARG A 576 -19.34 16.80 18.44
C ARG A 576 -19.01 16.93 16.95
N MET A 577 -17.89 17.59 16.59
CA MET A 577 -17.40 17.71 15.21
C MET A 577 -16.34 16.65 14.85
N LEU A 578 -15.92 15.79 15.79
CA LEU A 578 -15.01 14.69 15.49
C LEU A 578 -15.77 13.60 14.73
N ARG A 579 -15.50 13.50 13.42
CA ARG A 579 -15.96 12.40 12.57
C ARG A 579 -14.93 11.27 12.66
N TYR A 580 -15.37 10.08 13.09
CA TYR A 580 -14.55 8.87 13.11
C TYR A 580 -14.66 8.11 11.78
N TRP A 581 -13.61 7.35 11.47
CA TRP A 581 -13.46 6.61 10.23
C TRP A 581 -12.88 5.22 10.51
N TYR A 582 -13.15 4.27 9.61
CA TYR A 582 -12.48 2.96 9.55
C TYR A 582 -11.93 2.70 8.14
N VAL A 583 -11.12 1.65 7.98
CA VAL A 583 -10.42 1.34 6.72
C VAL A 583 -11.11 0.17 6.01
N ASP A 584 -11.82 0.39 4.91
CA ASP A 584 -12.48 -0.72 4.19
C ASP A 584 -11.45 -1.56 3.39
N SER A 585 -10.41 -0.90 2.90
CA SER A 585 -9.29 -1.51 2.17
C SER A 585 -8.06 -0.62 2.25
N CYS A 586 -6.88 -1.20 2.40
CA CYS A 586 -5.60 -0.52 2.26
C CYS A 586 -4.82 -1.16 1.11
N ILE A 587 -4.52 -0.38 0.06
CA ILE A 587 -3.88 -0.84 -1.17
C ILE A 587 -2.37 -0.57 -1.12
N ILE A 588 -1.95 0.54 -0.51
CA ILE A 588 -0.55 0.97 -0.50
C ILE A 588 -0.15 1.64 0.81
N VAL A 589 1.08 1.38 1.25
CA VAL A 589 1.74 2.07 2.37
C VAL A 589 2.92 2.85 1.78
N VAL A 590 2.93 4.16 1.99
CA VAL A 590 3.93 5.08 1.40
C VAL A 590 4.90 5.55 2.49
N PRO A 591 6.23 5.45 2.31
CA PRO A 591 7.20 5.96 3.28
C PRO A 591 7.16 7.48 3.46
N SER A 592 7.58 7.96 4.63
CA SER A 592 7.48 9.37 5.03
C SER A 592 8.47 10.29 4.33
N TYR A 593 9.57 9.77 3.79
CA TYR A 593 10.62 10.55 3.14
C TYR A 593 10.15 11.35 1.90
N TRP A 594 8.96 11.03 1.38
CA TRP A 594 8.23 11.83 0.38
C TRP A 594 7.46 13.03 0.94
N SER A 595 7.04 12.94 2.21
CA SER A 595 6.20 13.94 2.87
C SER A 595 6.98 14.92 3.74
N VAL A 596 8.21 14.56 4.09
CA VAL A 596 9.22 15.50 4.55
C VAL A 596 9.67 16.30 3.33
N SER A 597 8.90 17.35 3.02
CA SER A 597 9.43 18.47 2.24
C SER A 597 10.73 18.89 2.91
N ALA A 598 11.84 18.92 2.17
CA ALA A 598 13.06 19.55 2.68
C ALA A 598 12.69 20.94 3.23
N PRO A 599 13.14 21.32 4.43
CA PRO A 599 12.86 22.64 4.96
C PRO A 599 13.34 23.65 3.92
N ALA A 600 12.44 24.53 3.47
CA ALA A 600 12.71 25.44 2.36
C ALA A 600 13.98 26.24 2.67
N SER A 601 15.03 25.97 1.88
CA SER A 601 16.41 26.39 2.13
C SER A 601 16.68 27.79 1.62
#